data_AF-A0A316P374-F1
#
_entry.id   AF-A0A316P374-F1
#
_cell.length_a   1.000
_cell.length_b   1.000
_cell.length_c   1.000
_cell.angle_alpha   90.00
_cell.angle_beta   90.00
_cell.angle_gamma   90.00
#
_symmetry.space_group_name_H-M   'P 1'
#
loop_
_entity.id
_entity.type
_entity.pdbx_description
1 polymer ?
#
loop_
_entity_poly.entity_id
_entity_poly.type
_entity_poly.pdbx_seq_one_letter_code
_entity_poly.pdbx_strand_id
1 'polypeptide(L)'
;MMILEFFKKNRECMHSKIRPDADFAYCPDCGELIENRWFLTRCACCGVKLRAIIKNGEVVPEEHFCHNCGSKEFVIEKLEKISFIDIDYAVLVKAVVKNFAEENVQSWVDIKSTNYNPELLPQFL
;
A
#
# COMPACT_ATOMS: atom_id res chain seq x y z
N MET A 1 30.36 17.43 15.67
CA MET A 1 29.01 17.73 15.12
C MET A 1 28.53 16.49 14.37
N MET A 2 27.95 15.50 15.05
CA MET A 2 27.62 14.19 14.41
C MET A 2 26.53 13.39 15.12
N ILE A 3 25.66 14.03 15.92
CA ILE A 3 24.52 13.35 16.56
C ILE A 3 23.23 13.57 15.75
N LEU A 4 23.09 14.72 15.08
CA LEU A 4 21.91 15.06 14.29
C LEU A 4 21.76 14.21 13.01
N GLU A 5 22.85 13.63 12.49
CA GLU A 5 22.79 12.78 11.31
C GLU A 5 22.20 11.39 11.60
N PHE A 6 22.30 10.89 12.84
CA PHE A 6 21.61 9.67 13.27
C PHE A 6 20.09 9.86 13.40
N PHE A 7 19.62 11.11 13.52
CA PHE A 7 18.20 11.47 13.52
C PHE A 7 17.65 11.83 12.13
N LYS A 8 18.45 11.74 11.06
CA LYS A 8 17.92 11.49 9.71
C LYS A 8 17.42 10.04 9.62
N LYS A 9 16.57 9.63 10.57
CA LYS A 9 15.65 8.52 10.36
C LYS A 9 14.77 8.94 9.19
N ASN A 10 14.81 8.15 8.12
CA ASN A 10 13.87 8.17 7.02
C ASN A 10 12.48 8.59 7.52
N ARG A 11 12.01 9.78 7.16
CA ARG A 11 10.62 10.16 7.40
C ARG A 11 9.78 9.40 6.40
N GLU A 12 9.57 8.11 6.65
CA GLU A 12 8.62 7.31 5.90
C GLU A 12 7.23 7.92 6.13
N CYS A 13 6.56 8.28 5.03
CA CYS A 13 5.23 8.85 5.12
C CYS A 13 4.28 7.81 5.72
N MET A 14 3.48 8.21 6.71
CA MET A 14 2.48 7.32 7.34
C MET A 14 1.16 7.27 6.55
N HIS A 15 1.06 8.03 5.45
CA HIS A 15 -0.11 8.13 4.56
C HIS A 15 -1.44 8.35 5.30
N SER A 16 -1.42 9.07 6.43
CA SER A 16 -2.56 9.21 7.35
C SER A 16 -3.75 9.94 6.73
N LYS A 17 -3.49 10.86 5.79
CA LYS A 17 -4.52 11.64 5.06
C LYS A 17 -5.26 10.85 3.97
N ILE A 18 -4.86 9.60 3.71
CA ILE A 18 -5.56 8.74 2.76
C ILE A 18 -6.81 8.16 3.42
N ARG A 19 -7.95 8.41 2.78
CA ARG A 19 -9.23 7.93 3.27
C ARG A 19 -9.38 6.41 3.05
N PRO A 20 -9.99 5.65 3.97
CA PRO A 20 -10.16 4.20 3.85
C PRO A 20 -11.16 3.71 2.79
N ASP A 21 -11.96 4.61 2.23
CA ASP A 21 -13.08 4.29 1.32
C ASP A 21 -12.68 4.14 -0.15
N ALA A 22 -11.49 4.62 -0.51
CA ALA A 22 -10.91 4.44 -1.84
C ALA A 22 -9.94 3.25 -1.83
N ASP A 23 -9.98 2.39 -2.84
CA ASP A 23 -9.02 1.28 -2.97
C ASP A 23 -7.62 1.80 -3.30
N PHE A 24 -7.53 2.85 -4.12
CA PHE A 24 -6.29 3.52 -4.50
C PHE A 24 -6.43 5.04 -4.35
N ALA A 25 -5.38 5.68 -3.83
CA ALA A 25 -5.30 7.13 -3.75
C ALA A 25 -3.85 7.62 -3.73
N TYR A 26 -3.62 8.79 -4.33
CA TYR A 26 -2.34 9.48 -4.17
C TYR A 26 -2.25 10.13 -2.80
N CYS A 27 -1.11 9.96 -2.12
CA CYS A 27 -0.87 10.64 -0.87
C CYS A 27 -0.60 12.13 -1.11
N PRO A 28 -1.33 13.06 -0.47
CA PRO A 28 -1.09 14.50 -0.64
C PRO A 28 0.22 14.98 -0.01
N ASP A 29 0.84 14.19 0.86
CA ASP A 29 2.07 14.57 1.57
C ASP A 29 3.35 14.10 0.84
N CYS A 30 3.33 12.92 0.21
CA CYS A 30 4.51 12.37 -0.50
C CYS A 30 4.31 12.14 -2.01
N GLY A 31 3.08 12.24 -2.53
CA GLY A 31 2.78 12.02 -3.95
C GLY A 31 2.77 10.56 -4.41
N GLU A 32 3.06 9.60 -3.53
CA GLU A 32 3.04 8.18 -3.86
C GLU A 32 1.60 7.67 -4.07
N LEU A 33 1.43 6.72 -5.01
CA LEU A 33 0.18 5.98 -5.17
C LEU A 33 0.09 4.89 -4.09
N ILE A 34 -0.95 4.95 -3.28
CA ILE A 34 -1.16 4.02 -2.17
C ILE A 34 -2.39 3.15 -2.46
N GLU A 35 -2.27 1.86 -2.18
CA GLU A 35 -3.36 0.89 -2.16
C GLU A 35 -3.80 0.66 -0.71
N ASN A 36 -5.09 0.82 -0.44
CA ASN A 36 -5.72 0.44 0.82
C ASN A 36 -6.08 -1.04 0.76
N ARG A 37 -5.49 -1.85 1.64
CA ARG A 37 -5.73 -3.29 1.73
C ARG A 37 -6.34 -3.65 3.06
N TRP A 38 -7.47 -4.33 3.03
CA TRP A 38 -8.13 -4.84 4.23
C TRP A 38 -7.74 -6.29 4.47
N PHE A 39 -7.40 -6.61 5.73
CA PHE A 39 -7.04 -7.96 6.14
C PHE A 39 -7.86 -8.43 7.32
N LEU A 40 -8.30 -9.68 7.27
CA LEU A 40 -8.88 -10.41 8.39
C LEU A 40 -7.93 -11.48 8.88
N THR A 41 -8.05 -11.82 10.16
CA THR A 41 -7.46 -13.03 10.71
C THR A 41 -8.54 -14.04 11.06
N ARG A 42 -8.33 -15.30 10.69
CA ARG A 42 -9.22 -16.40 11.04
C ARG A 42 -8.44 -17.52 11.71
N CYS A 43 -9.09 -18.23 12.61
CA CYS A 43 -8.54 -19.47 13.15
C CYS A 43 -8.35 -20.49 12.03
N ALA A 44 -7.16 -21.09 11.90
CA ALA A 44 -6.87 -22.10 10.88
C ALA A 44 -7.65 -23.39 11.11
N CYS A 45 -7.92 -23.73 12.38
CA CYS A 45 -8.66 -24.94 12.77
C CYS A 45 -10.17 -24.84 12.51
N CYS A 46 -10.85 -23.79 12.99
CA CYS A 46 -12.32 -23.71 12.96
C CYS A 46 -12.88 -22.54 12.12
N GLY A 47 -12.03 -21.71 11.51
CA GLY A 47 -12.44 -20.63 10.60
C GLY A 47 -13.10 -19.40 11.24
N VAL A 48 -13.25 -19.37 12.57
CA VAL A 48 -13.85 -18.23 13.28
C VAL A 48 -12.98 -16.99 13.09
N LYS A 49 -13.64 -15.83 12.94
CA LYS A 49 -12.96 -14.54 12.82
C LYS A 49 -12.31 -14.18 14.16
N LEU A 50 -11.07 -13.72 14.08
CA LEU A 50 -10.31 -13.19 15.21
C LEU A 50 -10.03 -11.72 14.90
N ARG A 51 -10.08 -10.86 15.92
CA ARG A 51 -9.78 -9.43 15.74
C ARG A 51 -8.31 -9.26 15.37
N ALA A 52 -8.03 -8.61 14.25
CA ALA A 52 -6.68 -8.41 13.74
C ALA A 52 -6.08 -7.09 14.24
N ILE A 53 -4.76 -7.09 14.45
CA ILE A 53 -3.95 -5.92 14.76
C ILE A 53 -2.67 -5.92 13.93
N ILE A 54 -2.04 -4.76 13.76
CA ILE A 54 -0.69 -4.66 13.18
C ILE A 54 0.32 -4.62 14.32
N LYS A 55 1.23 -5.59 14.35
CA LYS A 55 2.35 -5.64 15.30
C LYS A 55 3.65 -5.79 14.51
N ASN A 56 4.58 -4.85 14.70
CA ASN A 56 5.85 -4.82 13.98
C ASN A 56 5.73 -4.87 12.43
N GLY A 57 4.64 -4.33 11.88
CA GLY A 57 4.37 -4.32 10.44
C GLY A 57 3.67 -5.58 9.91
N GLU A 58 3.41 -6.57 10.77
CA GLU A 58 2.72 -7.81 10.41
C GLU A 58 1.28 -7.81 10.94
N VAL A 59 0.36 -8.37 10.17
CA VAL A 59 -1.03 -8.56 10.57
C VAL A 59 -1.13 -9.83 11.40
N VAL A 60 -1.54 -9.70 12.66
CA VAL A 60 -1.69 -10.83 13.60
C VAL A 60 -3.01 -10.72 14.35
N PRO A 61 -3.58 -11.83 14.84
CA PRO A 61 -4.68 -11.77 15.78
C PRO A 61 -4.26 -10.99 17.04
N GLU A 62 -5.16 -10.19 17.60
CA GLU A 62 -4.93 -9.50 18.86
C GLU A 62 -4.67 -10.49 19.99
N GLU A 63 -5.48 -11.55 20.01
CA GLU A 63 -5.37 -12.63 20.98
C GLU A 63 -4.61 -13.79 20.37
N HIS A 64 -3.68 -14.38 21.13
CA HIS A 64 -2.75 -15.39 20.61
C HIS A 64 -3.38 -16.79 20.52
N PHE A 65 -4.69 -16.90 20.70
CA PHE A 65 -5.45 -18.15 20.65
C PHE A 65 -6.89 -17.89 20.18
N CYS A 66 -7.54 -18.95 19.72
CA CYS A 66 -8.93 -18.93 19.31
C CYS A 66 -9.85 -19.18 20.52
N HIS A 67 -10.80 -18.29 20.77
CA HIS A 67 -11.81 -18.45 21.84
C HIS A 67 -12.72 -19.66 21.67
N ASN A 68 -12.89 -20.14 20.43
CA ASN A 68 -13.80 -21.24 20.14
C ASN A 68 -13.14 -22.61 20.32
N CYS A 69 -11.91 -22.81 19.84
CA CYS A 69 -11.25 -24.11 19.85
C CYS A 69 -9.89 -24.15 20.58
N GLY A 70 -9.40 -23.02 21.08
CA GLY A 70 -8.11 -22.91 21.77
C GLY A 70 -6.87 -22.99 20.87
N SER A 71 -7.03 -23.20 19.56
CA SER A 71 -5.89 -23.24 18.62
C SER A 71 -5.18 -21.88 18.55
N LYS A 72 -3.86 -21.92 18.37
CA LYS A 72 -3.00 -20.73 18.16
C LYS A 72 -2.71 -20.48 16.68
N GLU A 73 -3.11 -21.40 15.82
CA GLU A 73 -2.89 -21.30 14.38
C GLU A 73 -3.96 -20.42 13.75
N PHE A 74 -3.52 -19.50 12.89
CA PHE A 74 -4.38 -18.58 12.19
C PHE A 74 -3.96 -18.42 10.73
N VAL A 75 -4.89 -17.95 9.92
CA VAL A 75 -4.70 -17.57 8.52
C VAL A 75 -5.05 -16.10 8.35
N ILE A 76 -4.31 -15.43 7.47
CA ILE A 76 -4.56 -14.04 7.08
C ILE A 76 -5.28 -14.04 5.74
N GLU A 77 -6.42 -13.36 5.66
CA GLU A 77 -7.25 -13.26 4.47
C GLU A 77 -7.27 -11.80 4.00
N LYS A 78 -6.90 -11.55 2.74
CA LYS A 78 -7.09 -10.23 2.10
C LYS A 78 -8.54 -10.12 1.64
N LEU A 79 -9.20 -9.04 2.03
CA LEU A 79 -10.55 -8.72 1.56
C LEU A 79 -10.48 -7.82 0.33
N GLU A 80 -11.27 -8.14 -0.69
CA GLU A 80 -11.49 -7.26 -1.85
C GLU A 80 -12.32 -6.03 -1.47
N LYS A 81 -13.33 -6.22 -0.62
CA LYS A 81 -14.20 -5.16 -0.15
C LYS A 81 -14.55 -5.39 1.31
N ILE A 82 -14.40 -4.35 2.13
CA ILE A 82 -14.75 -4.42 3.55
C ILE A 82 -16.27 -4.34 3.74
N SER A 83 -16.82 -5.23 4.57
CA SER A 83 -18.22 -5.18 4.99
C SER A 83 -18.36 -4.49 6.35
N PHE A 84 -19.57 -4.01 6.68
CA PHE A 84 -19.84 -3.38 7.99
C PHE A 84 -19.60 -4.33 9.17
N ILE A 85 -19.79 -5.64 8.99
CA ILE A 85 -19.54 -6.62 10.05
C ILE A 85 -18.04 -6.91 10.18
N ASP A 86 -17.33 -6.92 9.06
CA ASP A 86 -15.91 -7.25 9.03
C ASP A 86 -15.04 -6.10 9.53
N ILE A 87 -15.52 -4.85 9.50
CA ILE A 87 -14.75 -3.68 9.91
C ILE A 87 -14.28 -3.74 11.38
N ASP A 88 -15.04 -4.41 12.24
CA ASP A 88 -14.71 -4.58 13.66
C ASP A 88 -13.59 -5.60 13.91
N TYR A 89 -13.34 -6.47 12.93
CA TYR A 89 -12.33 -7.52 13.00
C TYR A 89 -11.12 -7.24 12.11
N ALA A 90 -11.31 -6.49 11.03
CA ALA A 90 -10.30 -6.28 10.00
C ALA A 90 -9.32 -5.17 10.38
N VAL A 91 -8.15 -5.20 9.74
CA VAL A 91 -7.17 -4.13 9.82
C VAL A 91 -6.89 -3.55 8.44
N LEU A 92 -6.74 -2.23 8.37
CA LEU A 92 -6.37 -1.50 7.17
C LEU A 92 -4.84 -1.37 7.09
N VAL A 93 -4.27 -1.85 5.99
CA VAL A 93 -2.86 -1.67 5.65
C VAL A 93 -2.77 -0.79 4.40
N LYS A 94 -1.97 0.27 4.49
CA LYS A 94 -1.68 1.19 3.39
C LYS A 94 -0.36 0.78 2.75
N ALA A 95 -0.39 0.35 1.50
CA ALA A 95 0.78 -0.13 0.79
C ALA A 95 1.13 0.79 -0.40
N VAL A 96 2.39 1.19 -0.51
CA VAL A 96 2.87 1.94 -1.69
C VAL A 96 2.84 1.01 -2.91
N VAL A 97 2.17 1.45 -3.97
CA VAL A 97 2.16 0.75 -5.26
C VAL A 97 3.46 1.05 -5.97
N LYS A 98 4.34 0.05 -6.05
CA LYS A 98 5.56 0.14 -6.85
C LYS A 98 5.19 -0.13 -8.31
N ASN A 99 5.05 0.94 -9.09
CA ASN A 99 5.05 0.79 -10.54
C ASN A 99 6.48 0.42 -10.98
N PHE A 100 6.66 -0.81 -11.44
CA PHE A 100 7.74 -1.10 -12.37
C PHE A 100 7.35 -0.43 -13.67
N ALA A 101 7.70 0.85 -13.82
CA ALA A 101 7.67 1.47 -15.12
C ALA A 101 8.66 0.67 -15.98
N GLU A 102 8.15 -0.16 -16.89
CA GLU A 102 8.92 -0.43 -18.11
C GLU A 102 9.28 0.95 -18.67
N GLU A 103 10.56 1.19 -18.99
CA GLU A 103 11.08 2.45 -19.50
C GLU A 103 10.53 2.74 -20.91
N ASN A 104 9.21 2.86 -21.05
CA ASN A 104 8.56 3.21 -22.29
C ASN A 104 8.38 4.72 -22.28
N VAL A 105 9.40 5.42 -22.79
CA VAL A 105 9.32 6.86 -23.08
C VAL A 105 8.31 7.05 -24.20
N GLN A 106 7.10 7.49 -23.86
CA GLN A 106 6.09 7.88 -24.85
C GLN A 106 6.05 9.41 -24.95
N SER A 107 6.36 9.93 -26.14
CA SER A 107 6.19 11.34 -26.47
C SER A 107 4.89 11.54 -27.23
N TRP A 108 4.10 12.54 -26.83
CA TRP A 108 2.95 12.97 -27.62
C TRP A 108 3.45 13.65 -28.90
N VAL A 109 3.01 13.11 -30.04
CA VAL A 109 3.33 13.65 -31.36
C VAL A 109 2.02 14.10 -32.00
N ASP A 110 1.89 15.39 -32.29
CA ASP A 110 0.73 15.93 -33.00
C ASP A 110 0.62 15.31 -34.40
N ILE A 111 -0.60 14.96 -34.82
CA ILE A 111 -0.88 14.22 -36.08
C ILE A 111 -0.26 14.89 -37.34
N LYS A 112 0.02 16.21 -37.27
CA LYS A 112 0.64 16.98 -38.36
C LYS A 112 2.11 16.62 -38.63
N SER A 113 2.77 15.85 -37.78
CA SER A 113 4.19 15.47 -37.94
C SER A 113 4.36 13.99 -38.27
N THR A 114 3.49 13.44 -39.12
CA THR A 114 3.64 12.08 -39.66
C THR A 114 4.89 11.89 -40.53
N ASN A 115 5.61 12.98 -40.84
CA ASN A 115 6.95 13.02 -41.44
C ASN A 115 7.99 13.66 -40.49
N TYR A 116 7.99 13.32 -39.19
CA TYR A 116 9.00 13.81 -38.26
C TYR A 116 10.33 13.08 -38.48
N ASN A 117 11.24 13.70 -39.22
CA ASN A 117 12.65 13.35 -39.22
C ASN A 117 13.30 14.14 -38.07
N PRO A 118 13.88 13.50 -37.04
CA PRO A 118 14.44 14.23 -35.90
C PRO A 118 15.61 15.09 -36.37
N GLU A 119 15.38 16.40 -36.49
CA GLU A 119 16.46 17.36 -36.75
C GLU A 119 17.33 17.50 -35.51
N LEU A 120 18.65 17.50 -35.69
CA LEU A 120 19.60 17.72 -34.61
C LEU A 120 19.33 19.09 -33.98
N LEU A 121 19.31 19.13 -32.64
CA LEU A 121 19.12 20.38 -31.90
C LEU A 121 20.16 21.42 -32.36
N PRO A 122 19.74 22.65 -32.71
CA PRO A 122 20.66 23.67 -33.17
C PRO A 122 21.68 23.99 -32.08
N GLN A 123 22.96 23.85 -32.41
CA GLN A 123 24.04 24.35 -31.58
C GLN A 123 24.10 25.86 -31.75
N PHE A 124 23.74 26.59 -30.70
CA PHE A 124 23.98 28.03 -30.64
C PHE A 124 25.48 28.23 -30.33
N LEU A 125 26.21 28.77 -31.32
CA LEU A 125 27.59 29.25 -31.20
C LEU A 125 27.62 30.64 -30.55
#